data_AF-A0A1Q3WM14-F1
#
_entry.id   AF-A0A1Q3WM14-F1
#
_cell.length_a   1.000
_cell.length_b   1.000
_cell.length_c   1.000
_cell.angle_alpha   90.00
_cell.angle_beta   90.00
_cell.angle_gamma   90.00
#
_symmetry.space_group_name_H-M   'P 1'
#
loop_
_entity.id
_entity.type
_entity.pdbx_description
1 polymer ?
#
loop_
_entity_poly.entity_id
_entity_poly.type
_entity_poly.pdbx_seq_one_letter_code
_entity_poly.pdbx_strand_id
1 'polypeptide(L)'
;MKTIQFSIDLRSFFLGALTLTGILLLANFTPSGQPEPGILDTRRFQAVASERESIILDTKTGQFVVLPSYIGQPRRFKYDFNDIEPKGK
;
A
#
# COMPACT_ATOMS: atom_id res chain seq x y z
N MET A 1 -41.39 -39.54 -3.95
CA MET A 1 -40.02 -38.96 -3.96
C MET A 1 -39.12 -39.88 -3.17
N LYS A 2 -37.95 -40.26 -3.71
CA LYS A 2 -37.02 -41.19 -3.02
C LYS A 2 -36.24 -40.40 -1.97
N THR A 3 -36.40 -40.76 -0.70
CA THR A 3 -35.65 -40.16 0.41
C THR A 3 -34.22 -40.68 0.37
N ILE A 4 -33.25 -39.78 0.19
CA ILE A 4 -31.82 -40.11 0.25
C ILE A 4 -31.40 -39.91 1.70
N GLN A 5 -30.95 -40.97 2.37
CA GLN A 5 -30.38 -40.89 3.71
C GLN A 5 -28.86 -40.71 3.62
N PHE A 6 -28.38 -39.63 4.22
CA PHE A 6 -26.96 -39.35 4.36
C PHE A 6 -26.53 -39.68 5.79
N SER A 7 -25.60 -40.63 5.93
CA SER A 7 -24.90 -40.90 7.17
C SER A 7 -23.49 -40.32 7.06
N ILE A 8 -23.15 -39.37 7.92
CA ILE A 8 -21.81 -38.79 8.00
C ILE A 8 -21.13 -39.37 9.24
N ASP A 9 -19.98 -40.01 9.06
CA ASP A 9 -19.13 -40.41 10.19
C ASP A 9 -18.61 -39.15 10.89
N LEU A 10 -18.95 -39.02 12.16
CA LEU A 10 -18.60 -37.89 13.00
C LEU A 10 -17.07 -37.68 13.05
N ARG A 11 -16.28 -38.76 13.02
CA ARG A 11 -14.82 -38.67 13.02
C ARG A 11 -14.28 -38.03 11.74
N SER A 12 -14.81 -38.46 10.58
CA SER A 12 -14.46 -37.89 9.28
C SER A 12 -14.91 -36.44 9.15
N PHE A 13 -16.05 -36.09 9.74
CA PHE A 13 -16.53 -34.70 9.78
C PHE A 13 -15.56 -33.79 10.54
N PHE A 14 -15.15 -34.18 11.75
CA PHE A 14 -14.19 -33.40 12.54
C PHE A 14 -12.81 -33.31 11.87
N LEU A 15 -12.35 -34.39 11.24
CA LEU A 15 -11.09 -34.38 10.49
C LEU A 15 -11.16 -33.39 9.31
N GLY A 16 -12.29 -33.38 8.59
CA GLY A 16 -12.55 -32.44 7.50
C GLY A 16 -12.61 -30.98 7.96
N ALA A 17 -13.30 -30.72 9.08
CA ALA A 17 -13.38 -29.38 9.65
C ALA A 17 -12.00 -28.87 10.13
N LEU A 18 -11.20 -29.72 10.77
CA LEU A 18 -9.86 -29.38 11.24
C LEU A 18 -8.92 -29.07 10.06
N THR A 19 -8.98 -29.86 9.00
CA THR A 19 -8.15 -29.66 7.80
C THR A 19 -8.52 -28.38 7.06
N LEU A 20 -9.81 -28.11 6.85
CA LEU A 20 -10.29 -26.85 6.27
C LEU A 20 -9.83 -25.63 7.08
N THR A 21 -9.97 -25.71 8.41
CA THR A 21 -9.56 -24.64 9.32
C THR A 21 -8.06 -24.41 9.27
N GLY A 22 -7.26 -25.49 9.26
CA GLY A 22 -5.81 -25.40 9.16
C GLY A 22 -5.34 -24.78 7.84
N ILE A 23 -5.95 -25.15 6.71
CA ILE A 23 -5.64 -24.58 5.40
C ILE A 23 -5.98 -23.09 5.36
N LEU A 24 -7.16 -22.70 5.87
CA LEU A 24 -7.58 -21.29 5.92
C LEU A 24 -6.64 -20.46 6.80
N LEU A 25 -6.21 -20.98 7.94
CA LEU A 25 -5.25 -20.31 8.81
C LEU A 25 -3.90 -20.13 8.13
N LEU A 26 -3.39 -21.16 7.44
CA LEU A 26 -2.13 -21.07 6.71
C LEU A 26 -2.21 -20.12 5.50
N ALA A 27 -3.32 -20.15 4.76
CA ALA A 27 -3.54 -19.27 3.61
C ALA A 27 -3.70 -17.80 4.01
N ASN A 28 -4.27 -17.52 5.18
CA ASN A 28 -4.42 -16.16 5.73
C ASN A 28 -3.31 -15.80 6.72
N PHE A 29 -2.28 -16.63 6.85
CA PHE A 29 -1.15 -16.32 7.70
C PHE A 29 -0.29 -15.23 7.04
N THR A 30 -0.51 -13.98 7.45
CA THR A 30 0.41 -12.88 7.16
C THR A 30 1.47 -12.84 8.26
N PRO A 31 2.74 -13.21 8.00
CA PRO A 31 3.79 -13.08 8.99
C PRO A 31 3.94 -11.61 9.39
N SER A 32 3.55 -11.28 10.61
CA SER A 32 3.75 -9.95 11.19
C SER A 32 5.25 -9.73 11.39
N GLY A 33 5.88 -8.99 10.47
CA GLY A 33 7.29 -8.67 10.55
C GLY A 33 8.15 -9.13 9.36
N GLN A 34 7.55 -9.55 8.24
CA GLN A 34 8.31 -9.54 6.99
C GLN A 34 8.55 -8.07 6.63
N PRO A 35 9.80 -7.55 6.69
CA PRO A 35 10.07 -6.24 6.13
C PRO A 35 9.66 -6.32 4.67
N GLU A 36 8.85 -5.37 4.20
CA GLU A 36 8.49 -5.30 2.78
C GLU A 36 9.75 -5.55 1.96
N PRO A 37 9.74 -6.48 0.99
CA PRO A 37 10.91 -6.72 0.15
C PRO A 37 11.29 -5.36 -0.40
N GLY A 38 12.44 -4.85 0.08
CA GLY A 38 12.76 -3.44 0.05
C GLY A 38 12.37 -2.91 -1.30
N ILE A 39 11.34 -2.05 -1.32
CA ILE A 39 10.86 -1.38 -2.53
C ILE A 39 12.14 -1.00 -3.24
N LEU A 40 12.46 -1.68 -4.35
CA LEU A 40 13.58 -1.29 -5.18
C LEU A 40 13.29 0.17 -5.45
N ASP A 41 14.09 1.04 -4.83
CA ASP A 41 13.79 2.45 -4.66
C ASP A 41 14.07 3.16 -5.98
N THR A 42 13.44 2.69 -7.05
CA THR A 42 13.31 3.35 -8.34
C THR A 42 12.30 4.50 -8.23
N ARG A 43 12.20 5.11 -7.04
CA ARG A 43 11.50 6.38 -6.87
C ARG A 43 12.23 7.39 -7.74
N ARG A 44 11.58 7.76 -8.83
CA ARG A 44 12.09 8.78 -9.74
C ARG A 44 11.67 10.12 -9.16
N PHE A 45 12.59 10.75 -8.45
CA PHE A 45 12.42 12.14 -8.05
C PHE A 45 12.89 13.03 -9.19
N GLN A 46 12.09 14.04 -9.55
CA GLN A 46 12.51 15.08 -10.47
C GLN A 46 12.76 16.35 -9.69
N ALA A 47 14.00 16.84 -9.71
CA ALA A 47 14.34 18.12 -9.12
C ALA A 47 14.41 19.19 -10.23
N VAL A 48 13.72 20.30 -10.03
CA VAL A 48 13.83 21.49 -10.88
C VAL A 48 14.34 22.62 -10.00
N ALA A 49 15.54 23.12 -10.30
CA ALA A 49 16.15 24.22 -9.57
C ALA A 49 15.99 25.54 -10.35
N SER A 50 15.62 26.60 -9.65
CA SER A 50 15.62 27.98 -10.13
C SER A 50 16.44 28.85 -9.16
N GLU A 51 16.80 30.07 -9.58
CA GLU A 51 17.58 30.99 -8.75
C GLU A 51 16.89 31.30 -7.41
N ARG A 52 15.56 31.32 -7.39
CA ARG A 52 14.76 31.66 -6.20
C ARG A 52 14.37 30.45 -5.36
N GLU A 53 14.08 29.32 -5.99
CA GLU A 53 13.53 28.13 -5.32
C GLU A 53 13.89 26.85 -6.08
N SER A 54 14.00 25.73 -5.35
CA SER A 54 14.10 24.39 -5.94
C SER A 54 12.87 23.56 -5.61
N ILE A 55 12.35 22.82 -6.57
CA ILE A 55 11.18 21.95 -6.40
C ILE A 55 11.63 20.49 -6.57
N ILE A 56 11.28 19.63 -5.62
CA ILE A 56 11.48 18.18 -5.71
C ILE A 56 10.12 17.52 -5.87
N LEU A 57 9.89 16.90 -7.01
CA LEU A 57 8.67 16.18 -7.38
C LEU A 57 8.84 14.68 -7.18
N ASP A 58 7.93 14.05 -6.45
CA ASP A 58 7.70 12.61 -6.46
C ASP A 58 6.74 12.27 -7.61
N THR A 59 7.28 11.73 -8.71
CA THR A 59 6.48 11.42 -9.90
C THR A 59 5.51 10.25 -9.69
N LYS A 60 5.61 9.51 -8.58
CA LYS A 60 4.70 8.40 -8.27
C LYS A 60 3.47 8.87 -7.52
N THR A 61 3.63 9.84 -6.62
CA THR A 61 2.55 10.31 -5.74
C THR A 61 1.98 11.66 -6.16
N GLY A 62 2.65 12.39 -7.05
CA GLY A 62 2.30 13.78 -7.32
C GLY A 62 2.52 14.68 -6.10
N GLN A 63 3.36 14.28 -5.15
CA GLN A 63 3.73 15.15 -4.03
C GLN A 63 4.98 15.93 -4.41
N PHE A 64 5.07 17.19 -4.01
CA PHE A 64 6.27 17.99 -4.22
C PHE A 64 6.71 18.71 -2.95
N VAL A 65 7.99 19.06 -2.90
CA VAL A 65 8.62 19.86 -1.84
C VAL A 65 9.28 21.07 -2.48
N VAL A 66 9.05 22.26 -1.92
CA VAL A 66 9.70 23.51 -2.33
C VAL A 66 10.79 23.88 -1.34
N LEU A 67 12.00 24.10 -1.83
CA LEU A 67 13.16 24.56 -1.09
C LEU A 67 13.45 26.02 -1.49
N PRO A 68 13.06 27.01 -0.67
CA PRO A 68 13.36 28.40 -0.94
C PRO A 68 14.86 28.69 -0.80
N SER A 69 15.47 29.30 -1.81
CA SER A 69 16.91 29.60 -1.84
C SER A 69 17.34 30.66 -0.82
N TYR A 70 16.38 31.40 -0.24
CA TYR A 70 16.63 32.58 0.59
C TYR A 70 16.62 32.33 2.11
N ILE A 71 16.24 31.13 2.59
CA ILE A 71 16.06 30.85 4.04
C ILE A 71 17.21 30.02 4.65
N GLY A 72 18.10 29.41 3.85
CA GLY A 72 19.19 28.57 4.36
C GLY A 72 18.74 27.28 5.07
N GLN A 73 17.44 27.13 5.37
CA GLN A 73 16.82 25.92 5.89
C GLN A 73 15.73 25.44 4.93
N PRO A 74 15.80 24.20 4.44
CA PRO A 74 14.76 23.62 3.61
C PRO A 74 13.47 23.52 4.43
N ARG A 75 12.43 24.27 4.05
CA ARG A 75 11.09 24.09 4.60
C ARG A 75 10.39 23.01 3.78
N ARG A 76 10.02 21.92 4.45
CA ARG A 76 9.22 20.86 3.80
C ARG A 76 7.78 21.33 3.71
N PHE A 77 7.40 21.89 2.58
CA PHE A 77 6.00 22.06 2.24
C PHE A 77 5.51 20.80 1.53
N LYS A 78 4.50 20.13 2.09
CA LYS A 78 3.85 18.98 1.45
C LYS A 78 2.56 19.52 0.84
N TYR A 79 2.55 19.66 -0.48
CA TYR A 79 1.33 19.99 -1.23
C TYR A 79 0.98 18.82 -2.16
N ASP A 80 -0.32 18.63 -2.38
CA ASP A 80 -0.87 17.73 -3.39
C ASP A 80 -1.20 18.57 -4.63
N PHE A 81 -0.78 18.15 -5.84
CA PHE A 81 -1.14 18.88 -7.07
C PHE A 81 -2.65 18.94 -7.28
N ASN A 82 -3.42 17.98 -6.76
CA ASN A 82 -4.87 17.98 -6.85
C ASN A 82 -5.51 19.19 -6.14
N ASP A 83 -4.80 19.81 -5.18
CA ASP A 83 -5.27 21.01 -4.49
C ASP A 83 -5.00 22.30 -5.29
N ILE A 84 -4.16 22.24 -6.32
CA ILE A 84 -3.69 23.38 -7.11
C ILE A 84 -4.43 23.49 -8.44
N GLU A 85 -5.01 22.40 -8.95
CA GLU A 85 -5.89 22.49 -10.12
C GLU A 85 -7.13 23.34 -9.77
N PRO A 86 -7.35 24.48 -10.47
CA PRO A 86 -8.61 25.16 -10.36
C PRO A 86 -9.68 24.21 -10.87
N LYS A 87 -10.59 23.77 -9.99
CA LYS A 87 -11.76 22.96 -10.37
C LYS A 87 -12.37 23.58 -11.61
N GLY A 88 -12.23 22.89 -12.75
CA GLY A 88 -12.75 23.36 -14.03
C GLY A 88 -14.22 23.72 -13.86
N LYS A 89 -14.59 24.93 -14.30
CA LYS A 89 -15.98 25.38 -14.35
C LYS A 89 -16.78 24.59 -15.37
#